data_AF-A0A453K8H2-F1
#
_entry.id   AF-A0A453K8H2-F1
#
_cell.length_a   1.000
_cell.length_b   1.000
_cell.length_c   1.000
_cell.angle_alpha   90.00
_cell.angle_beta   90.00
_cell.angle_gamma   90.00
#
_symmetry.space_group_name_H-M   'P 1'
#
loop_
_entity.id
_entity.type
_entity.pdbx_description
1 polymer ?
#
loop_
_entity_poly.entity_id
_entity_poly.type
_entity_poly.pdbx_seq_one_letter_code
_entity_poly.pdbx_strand_id
1 'polypeptide(L)'
;QDGYVPYHSARIELCPAASADNSRKGQVFTEMLNNCLDQMRAPSSETRIFMRCDVNFDQSAHGRNLNTMIGRAAHIEFLETDIYARFIMWSFPELFR
;
A
#
# COMPACT_ATOMS: atom_id res chain seq x y z
N GLN A 1 11.35 4.79 2.08
CA GLN A 1 10.35 4.34 1.08
C GLN A 1 10.82 2.98 0.58
N ASP A 2 10.01 1.92 0.67
CA ASP A 2 10.33 0.68 -0.03
C ASP A 2 10.14 0.93 -1.53
N GLY A 3 11.02 0.45 -2.42
CA GLY A 3 10.94 0.78 -3.85
C GLY A 3 9.69 0.24 -4.57
N TYR A 4 8.77 -0.38 -3.83
CA TYR A 4 7.62 -1.12 -4.36
C TYR A 4 6.35 -0.28 -4.39
N VAL A 5 6.16 0.62 -3.43
CA VAL A 5 5.00 1.51 -3.38
C VAL A 5 5.40 2.89 -3.91
N PRO A 6 4.84 3.33 -5.06
CA PRO A 6 5.08 4.67 -5.58
C PRO A 6 4.74 5.73 -4.52
N TYR A 7 5.51 6.82 -4.50
CA TYR A 7 5.35 7.83 -3.44
C TYR A 7 3.91 8.41 -3.42
N HIS A 8 3.36 8.65 -4.61
CA HIS A 8 2.04 9.25 -4.78
C HIS A 8 0.90 8.31 -4.39
N SER A 9 1.09 6.99 -4.34
CA SER A 9 0.01 6.07 -3.94
C SER A 9 -0.26 6.09 -2.43
N ALA A 10 0.62 6.70 -1.63
CA ALA A 10 0.39 6.91 -0.19
C ALA A 10 -0.38 8.21 0.11
N ARG A 11 -0.86 8.92 -0.93
CA ARG A 11 -1.44 10.26 -0.82
C ARG A 11 -2.76 10.34 -1.59
N ILE A 12 -3.68 11.13 -1.07
CA ILE A 12 -4.95 11.47 -1.76
C ILE A 12 -4.70 12.79 -2.49
N GLU A 13 -3.99 12.73 -3.61
CA GLU A 13 -3.64 13.90 -4.42
C GLU A 13 -3.63 13.55 -5.92
N LEU A 14 -3.80 14.56 -6.77
CA LEU A 14 -3.69 14.39 -8.22
C LEU A 14 -2.21 14.29 -8.58
N CYS A 15 -1.78 13.16 -9.14
CA CYS A 15 -0.40 13.03 -9.60
C CYS A 15 -0.25 13.58 -11.04
N PRO A 16 0.92 14.13 -11.41
CA PRO A 16 1.12 14.72 -12.74
C PRO A 16 0.86 13.72 -13.88
N ALA A 17 1.30 12.47 -13.74
CA ALA A 17 1.08 11.44 -14.75
C ALA A 17 -0.41 11.16 -14.98
N ALA A 18 -1.22 11.12 -13.92
CA ALA A 18 -2.66 10.90 -14.05
C ALA A 18 -3.39 12.13 -14.63
N SER A 19 -2.93 13.35 -14.33
CA SER A 19 -3.50 14.57 -14.92
C SER A 19 -3.30 14.67 -16.43
N ALA A 20 -2.27 14.01 -16.96
CA ALA A 20 -1.99 13.94 -18.39
C ALA A 20 -2.68 12.76 -19.08
N ASP A 21 -3.32 11.85 -18.33
CA ASP A 21 -3.99 10.67 -18.87
C ASP A 21 -5.41 11.01 -19.35
N ASN A 22 -5.56 11.20 -20.66
CA ASN A 22 -6.85 11.45 -21.31
C ASN A 22 -7.67 10.17 -21.58
N SER A 23 -7.20 9.00 -21.14
CA SER A 23 -7.94 7.75 -21.28
C SER A 23 -9.17 7.72 -20.36
N ARG A 24 -10.08 6.78 -20.60
CA ARG A 24 -11.21 6.49 -19.69
C ARG A 24 -10.73 6.19 -18.26
N LYS A 25 -9.56 5.57 -18.09
CA LYS A 25 -9.01 5.26 -16.76
C LYS A 25 -8.62 6.55 -16.02
N GLY A 26 -7.95 7.48 -16.70
CA GLY A 26 -7.61 8.80 -16.16
C GLY A 26 -8.84 9.62 -15.76
N GLN A 27 -9.90 9.58 -16.57
CA GLN A 27 -11.18 10.22 -16.24
C GLN A 27 -11.81 9.66 -14.97
N VAL A 28 -11.92 8.32 -14.87
CA VAL A 28 -12.47 7.63 -13.69
C VAL A 28 -11.63 7.90 -12.44
N PHE A 29 -10.30 7.89 -12.57
CA PHE A 29 -9.39 8.22 -11.47
C PHE A 29 -9.62 9.66 -10.96
N THR A 30 -9.76 10.62 -11.89
CA THR A 30 -9.98 12.03 -11.55
C THR A 30 -11.34 12.24 -10.87
N GLU A 31 -12.39 11.59 -11.36
CA GLU A 31 -13.71 11.61 -10.74
C GLU A 31 -13.68 11.05 -9.31
N MET A 32 -13.07 9.88 -9.11
CA MET A 32 -12.89 9.26 -7.79
C MET A 32 -12.14 10.17 -6.83
N LEU A 33 -11.03 10.78 -7.28
CA LEU A 33 -10.25 11.68 -6.47
C LEU A 33 -11.03 12.94 -6.06
N ASN A 34 -11.77 13.55 -7.00
CA ASN A 34 -12.61 14.71 -6.70
C ASN A 34 -13.74 14.35 -5.74
N ASN A 35 -14.39 13.20 -5.90
CA ASN A 35 -15.40 12.72 -4.96
C ASN A 35 -14.86 12.61 -3.52
N CYS A 36 -13.60 12.21 -3.33
CA CYS A 36 -12.94 12.21 -2.03
C CYS A 36 -12.64 13.64 -1.52
N LEU A 37 -12.18 14.54 -2.39
CA LEU A 37 -11.66 15.86 -2.01
C LEU A 37 -12.72 16.97 -1.95
N ASP A 38 -13.83 16.87 -2.67
CA ASP A 38 -14.80 17.96 -2.80
C ASP A 38 -15.52 18.24 -1.49
N GLN A 39 -15.80 17.20 -0.68
CA GLN A 39 -16.31 17.39 0.68
C GLN A 39 -15.30 18.13 1.58
N MET A 40 -14.00 17.90 1.36
CA MET A 40 -12.92 18.60 2.05
C MET A 40 -12.71 20.05 1.56
N ARG A 41 -13.16 20.37 0.34
CA ARG A 41 -13.01 21.69 -0.29
C ARG A 41 -14.26 22.56 -0.20
N ALA A 42 -15.41 22.00 0.14
CA ALA A 42 -16.69 22.71 0.22
C ALA A 42 -16.59 24.04 1.01
N PRO A 43 -17.31 25.11 0.61
CA PRO A 43 -17.18 26.43 1.24
C PRO A 43 -17.60 26.45 2.71
N SER A 44 -18.61 25.66 3.09
CA SER A 44 -19.08 25.56 4.47
C SER A 44 -18.29 24.52 5.25
N SER A 45 -17.77 24.90 6.40
CA SER A 45 -17.11 24.00 7.34
C SER A 45 -18.03 23.48 8.44
N GLU A 46 -19.30 23.91 8.50
CA GLU A 46 -20.22 23.66 9.62
C GLU A 46 -20.38 22.18 10.01
N THR A 47 -20.18 21.26 9.06
CA THR A 47 -20.29 19.81 9.27
C THR A 47 -19.02 19.03 8.94
N ARG A 48 -17.88 19.71 8.67
CA ARG A 48 -16.64 19.04 8.28
C ARG A 48 -15.82 18.64 9.52
N ILE A 49 -15.68 17.33 9.74
CA ILE A 49 -14.79 16.77 10.76
C ILE A 49 -13.62 16.07 10.06
N PHE A 50 -12.40 16.48 10.38
CA PHE A 50 -11.18 15.77 9.95
C PHE A 50 -10.61 15.01 11.15
N MET A 51 -10.63 13.67 11.07
CA MET A 51 -10.10 12.81 12.12
C MET A 51 -8.88 12.06 11.59
N ARG A 52 -7.76 12.18 12.29
CA ARG A 52 -6.60 11.33 12.06
C ARG A 52 -6.69 10.14 13.01
N CYS A 53 -6.91 8.96 12.47
CA CYS A 53 -6.83 7.71 13.21
C CYS A 53 -5.52 7.01 12.84
N ASP A 54 -4.61 6.89 13.81
CA ASP A 54 -3.41 6.08 13.63
C ASP A 54 -3.70 4.66 14.10
N VAL A 55 -3.61 3.68 13.20
CA VAL A 55 -3.69 2.25 13.53
C VAL A 55 -2.27 1.73 13.63
N ASN A 56 -1.82 1.43 14.84
CA ASN A 56 -0.52 0.80 15.07
C ASN A 56 -0.72 -0.67 15.39
N PHE A 57 -0.17 -1.54 14.56
CA PHE A 57 -0.08 -2.96 14.87
C PHE A 57 1.13 -3.16 15.78
N ASP A 58 0.92 -3.75 16.95
CA ASP A 58 2.04 -4.13 17.80
C ASP A 58 2.86 -5.24 17.12
N GLN A 59 3.95 -4.83 16.47
CA GLN A 59 4.88 -5.75 15.81
C GLN A 59 5.73 -6.50 16.83
N SER A 60 5.89 -5.99 18.06
CA SER A 60 6.64 -6.67 19.12
C SER A 60 5.89 -7.92 19.62
N ALA A 61 4.55 -7.90 19.57
CA ALA A 61 3.71 -9.06 19.84
C ALA A 61 3.75 -10.15 18.75
N HIS A 62 4.22 -9.83 17.54
CA HIS A 62 4.21 -10.76 16.40
C HIS A 62 5.51 -11.58 16.21
N GLY A 63 6.49 -11.44 17.12
CA GLY A 63 7.77 -12.12 17.00
C GLY A 63 8.58 -11.72 15.75
N ARG A 64 9.71 -12.40 15.51
CA ARG A 64 10.49 -12.22 14.28
C ARG A 64 9.72 -12.81 13.09
N ASN A 65 9.45 -12.00 12.09
CA ASN A 65 8.87 -12.43 10.82
C ASN A 65 9.89 -12.32 9.67
N LEU A 66 9.63 -12.99 8.54
CA LEU A 66 10.57 -13.03 7.41
C LEU A 66 10.94 -11.62 6.90
N ASN A 67 9.95 -10.72 6.80
CA ASN A 67 10.16 -9.32 6.42
C ASN A 67 11.21 -8.62 7.31
N THR A 68 11.16 -8.83 8.63
CA THR A 68 12.12 -8.26 9.58
C THR A 68 13.48 -8.96 9.58
N MET A 69 13.56 -10.22 9.10
CA MET A 69 14.80 -10.99 9.07
C MET A 69 15.65 -10.70 7.83
N ILE A 70 15.03 -10.66 6.65
CA ILE A 70 15.74 -10.49 5.36
C ILE A 70 15.52 -9.12 4.71
N GLY A 71 14.63 -8.30 5.28
CA GLY A 71 14.25 -7.00 4.73
C GLY A 71 13.12 -7.09 3.70
N ARG A 72 12.44 -5.96 3.50
CA ARG A 72 11.24 -5.84 2.67
C ARG A 72 11.46 -6.26 1.21
N ALA A 73 12.57 -5.84 0.61
CA ALA A 73 12.85 -6.13 -0.79
C ALA A 73 13.08 -7.63 -1.04
N ALA A 74 13.99 -8.25 -0.28
CA ALA A 74 14.24 -9.69 -0.39
C ALA A 74 12.99 -10.51 -0.05
N HIS A 75 12.16 -10.06 0.90
CA HIS A 75 10.91 -10.74 1.22
C HIS A 75 9.90 -10.68 0.06
N ILE A 76 9.75 -9.55 -0.63
CA ILE A 76 8.85 -9.47 -1.80
C ILE A 76 9.39 -10.33 -2.94
N GLU A 77 10.69 -10.26 -3.24
CA GLU A 77 11.32 -11.10 -4.26
C GLU A 77 11.16 -12.60 -3.96
N PHE A 78 11.24 -12.98 -2.69
CA PHE A 78 10.93 -14.34 -2.22
C PHE A 78 9.49 -14.77 -2.56
N LEU A 79 8.50 -13.89 -2.35
CA LEU A 79 7.09 -14.18 -2.62
C LEU A 79 6.78 -14.23 -4.12
N GLU A 80 7.46 -13.43 -4.93
CA GLU A 80 7.29 -13.40 -6.39
C GLU A 80 7.97 -14.60 -7.08
N THR A 81 8.96 -15.21 -6.43
CA THR A 81 9.75 -16.30 -6.99
C THR A 81 9.40 -17.64 -6.36
N ASP A 82 8.55 -18.40 -7.06
CA ASP A 82 8.05 -19.70 -6.63
C ASP A 82 9.15 -20.74 -6.32
N ILE A 83 10.33 -20.65 -6.94
CA ILE A 83 11.45 -21.57 -6.65
C ILE A 83 11.98 -21.41 -5.22
N TYR A 84 11.99 -20.20 -4.66
CA TYR A 84 12.46 -19.99 -3.29
C TYR A 84 11.44 -20.53 -2.28
N ALA A 85 10.15 -20.32 -2.53
CA ALA A 85 9.09 -20.90 -1.72
C ALA A 85 9.14 -22.44 -1.76
N ARG A 86 9.28 -23.05 -2.95
CA ARG A 86 9.44 -24.51 -3.10
C ARG A 86 10.68 -25.03 -2.39
N PHE A 87 11.80 -24.34 -2.49
CA PHE A 87 13.04 -24.72 -1.82
C PHE A 87 12.84 -24.79 -0.30
N ILE A 88 12.19 -23.79 0.31
CA ILE A 88 11.90 -23.80 1.75
C ILE A 88 10.91 -24.93 2.11
N MET A 89 9.84 -25.10 1.34
CA MET A 89 8.84 -26.16 1.61
C MET A 89 9.44 -27.57 1.54
N TRP A 90 10.36 -27.83 0.61
CA TRP A 90 11.03 -29.13 0.49
C TRP A 90 12.19 -29.32 1.47
N SER A 91 12.92 -28.25 1.80
CA SER A 91 14.04 -28.32 2.73
C SER A 91 13.60 -28.43 4.18
N PHE A 92 12.44 -27.86 4.52
CA PHE A 92 11.91 -27.78 5.88
C PHE A 92 10.44 -28.25 5.97
N PRO A 93 10.11 -29.48 5.53
CA PRO A 93 8.74 -29.96 5.46
C PRO A 93 8.04 -30.00 6.83
N GLU A 94 8.80 -30.12 7.92
CA GLU A 94 8.31 -30.07 9.30
C GLU A 94 7.67 -28.73 9.69
N LEU A 95 8.01 -27.63 9.00
CA LEU A 95 7.40 -26.32 9.24
C LEU A 95 6.00 -26.18 8.60
N PHE A 96 5.61 -27.11 7.72
CA PHE A 96 4.40 -27.01 6.88
C PHE A 96 3.46 -28.23 7.00
N ARG A 97 3.62 -29.04 8.05
CA ARG A 97 2.69 -30.15 8.36
C ARG A 97 1.41 -29.69 9.04
#